data_AF-A0A974HQI6-F1
#
_entry.id   AF-A0A974HQI6-F1
#
_cell.length_a   1.000
_cell.length_b   1.000
_cell.length_c   1.000
_cell.angle_alpha   90.00
_cell.angle_beta   90.00
_cell.angle_gamma   90.00
#
_symmetry.space_group_name_H-M   'P 1'
#
loop_
_entity.id
_entity.type
_entity.pdbx_description
1 polymer ?
#
loop_
_entity_poly.entity_id
_entity_poly.type
_entity_poly.pdbx_seq_one_letter_code
_entity_poly.pdbx_strand_id
1 'polypeptide(L)'
;MKVLCLLLAWIGLCHGQVKLGIYNLESILSVSGLSAGVYMANQYHLAQSKKMVGAAFFAGGPFYCAQGSMLTATNACMKLPYSINVNTLVSKTKSYATSMLLDPISNLAGQKVFIFSGSKDTVVVPGVVKKLEEYYTSFITSPGAIKTVYDVPAQHGMPTDSYGGSCGLTNLNYINNCDYNGAYEALNHIYGDLQKPSSSAELTGQLILYDQSEYFNWAAPSTYGMDTAGYVYVPSSCQSGEKCKLHIVFHGCLQGREKVGDRFARNAGYNQVADLNNFIILYPQAKSNMSNPNGCWDWWGFTGMYYGSYNLDSFVTVSGLSSGAYMANQFHVSHSGKVIGAAMFAGGPYYCALGNSLTATGICMKYPSSISVPSLKTFTQTYAITGQIDPVSNLARSKVFIFSGSLDSVLVPGVSKKLEEYYKAYITSTGAIKAVYNIPAEHGMPTETYGGACGARTHDYINNCNYNGAYEALNHIYGGLQRPSSSATATGQLILFDQSEYFNLAAPITYGMDTAGYVYLPSSCQAGARCRLHIAFHGCVQGREAVGDQFVRNAGYNQVADLNNLIILYPQARSNALNPNGCWDWWGYSGIAYATKNAFQVSGVERMMLRTMGQY
;
A
#
# COMPACT_ATOMS: atom_id res chain seq x y z
N MET A 1 -26.28 -24.14 21.47
CA MET A 1 -25.31 -23.06 21.74
C MET A 1 -25.70 -21.70 21.15
N LYS A 2 -26.09 -21.57 19.87
CA LYS A 2 -26.48 -20.25 19.29
C LYS A 2 -27.75 -19.61 19.88
N VAL A 3 -28.69 -20.40 20.40
CA VAL A 3 -29.95 -19.89 20.98
C VAL A 3 -29.76 -19.38 22.43
N LEU A 4 -28.71 -19.83 23.14
CA LEU A 4 -28.46 -19.42 24.52
C LEU A 4 -27.88 -17.99 24.63
N CYS A 5 -27.16 -17.50 23.60
CA CYS A 5 -26.63 -16.14 23.58
C CYS A 5 -27.70 -15.05 23.39
N LEU A 6 -28.82 -15.36 22.72
CA LEU A 6 -29.88 -14.37 22.48
C LEU A 6 -30.63 -13.99 23.75
N LEU A 7 -30.75 -14.91 24.72
CA LEU A 7 -31.36 -14.64 26.03
C LEU A 7 -30.40 -13.96 27.01
N LEU A 8 -29.08 -14.11 26.83
CA LEU A 8 -28.05 -13.50 27.68
C LEU A 8 -27.62 -12.09 27.22
N ALA A 9 -27.99 -11.67 26.01
CA ALA A 9 -27.74 -10.31 25.52
C ALA A 9 -28.48 -9.23 26.32
N TRP A 10 -29.62 -9.56 26.94
CA TRP A 10 -30.35 -8.67 27.85
C TRP A 10 -29.67 -8.47 29.21
N ILE A 11 -28.64 -9.26 29.53
CA ILE A 11 -27.94 -9.22 30.83
C ILE A 11 -26.47 -8.80 30.70
N GLY A 12 -26.06 -8.25 29.55
CA GLY A 12 -24.73 -7.63 29.37
C GLY A 12 -23.52 -8.56 29.44
N LEU A 13 -23.71 -9.88 29.33
CA LEU A 13 -22.66 -10.89 29.65
C LEU A 13 -22.05 -11.63 28.44
N CYS A 14 -22.17 -11.10 27.22
CA CYS A 14 -21.44 -11.62 26.04
C CYS A 14 -21.05 -10.47 25.09
N HIS A 15 -19.96 -9.76 25.37
CA HIS A 15 -19.41 -8.76 24.44
C HIS A 15 -18.48 -9.43 23.42
N GLY A 16 -19.07 -10.00 22.37
CA GLY A 16 -18.31 -10.41 21.17
C GLY A 16 -17.78 -9.19 20.42
N GLN A 17 -16.65 -9.34 19.71
CA GLN A 17 -16.16 -8.32 18.79
C GLN A 17 -17.23 -8.03 17.72
N VAL A 18 -17.42 -6.76 17.38
CA VAL A 18 -18.32 -6.33 16.30
C VAL A 18 -17.52 -5.75 15.14
N LYS A 19 -18.11 -5.66 13.95
CA LYS A 19 -17.50 -4.87 12.87
C LYS A 19 -17.43 -3.40 13.27
N LEU A 20 -16.38 -2.70 12.85
CA LEU A 20 -16.28 -1.26 13.09
C LEU A 20 -17.42 -0.53 12.38
N GLY A 21 -18.11 0.35 13.11
CA GLY A 21 -19.24 1.10 12.59
C GLY A 21 -18.84 2.10 11.49
N ILE A 22 -19.82 2.49 10.68
CA ILE A 22 -19.71 3.60 9.73
C ILE A 22 -20.38 4.81 10.36
N TYR A 23 -19.67 5.93 10.42
CA TYR A 23 -20.12 7.15 11.09
C TYR A 23 -20.04 8.37 10.15
N ASN A 24 -20.86 9.39 10.44
CA ASN A 24 -20.83 10.67 9.74
C ASN A 24 -19.62 11.50 10.19
N LEU A 25 -18.49 11.38 9.49
CA LEU A 25 -17.24 12.02 9.87
C LEU A 25 -16.94 13.30 9.08
N GLU A 26 -16.28 14.25 9.72
CA GLU A 26 -15.51 15.28 9.03
C GLU A 26 -14.38 14.65 8.20
N SER A 27 -13.97 15.31 7.12
CA SER A 27 -12.90 14.82 6.23
C SER A 27 -11.48 15.05 6.78
N ILE A 28 -11.37 15.57 8.01
CA ILE A 28 -10.11 15.90 8.68
C ILE A 28 -9.84 14.94 9.84
N LEU A 29 -8.57 14.58 10.01
CA LEU A 29 -8.10 13.62 11.00
C LEU A 29 -7.04 14.24 11.92
N SER A 30 -6.94 13.73 13.13
CA SER A 30 -5.76 13.96 13.98
C SER A 30 -5.36 12.68 14.71
N VAL A 31 -4.15 12.66 15.23
CA VAL A 31 -3.57 11.46 15.84
C VAL A 31 -2.77 11.82 17.08
N SER A 32 -2.72 10.93 18.05
CA SER A 32 -1.79 11.04 19.17
C SER A 32 -1.27 9.69 19.64
N GLY A 33 -0.27 9.73 20.50
CA GLY A 33 0.16 8.53 21.21
C GLY A 33 1.12 8.81 22.35
N LEU A 34 1.35 7.76 23.13
CA LEU A 34 2.26 7.73 24.27
C LEU A 34 3.40 6.75 24.01
N SER A 35 4.65 7.09 24.37
CA SER A 35 5.78 6.15 24.31
C SER A 35 5.99 5.60 22.88
N ALA A 36 6.02 4.28 22.67
CA ALA A 36 6.01 3.67 21.33
C ALA A 36 4.84 4.17 20.45
N GLY A 37 3.71 4.53 21.05
CA GLY A 37 2.58 5.16 20.36
C GLY A 37 2.89 6.54 19.80
N VAL A 38 3.83 7.31 20.37
CA VAL A 38 4.32 8.56 19.75
C VAL A 38 5.01 8.27 18.42
N TYR A 39 5.87 7.25 18.39
CA TYR A 39 6.57 6.90 17.16
C TYR A 39 5.58 6.46 16.08
N MET A 40 4.57 5.65 16.43
CA MET A 40 3.51 5.29 15.51
C MET A 40 2.64 6.48 15.09
N ALA A 41 2.26 7.36 16.02
CA ALA A 41 1.53 8.58 15.72
C ALA A 41 2.30 9.47 14.75
N ASN A 42 3.63 9.58 14.92
CA ASN A 42 4.50 10.35 14.04
C ASN A 42 4.59 9.71 12.64
N GLN A 43 4.76 8.39 12.57
CA GLN A 43 4.73 7.63 11.32
C GLN A 43 3.39 7.83 10.57
N TYR A 44 2.27 7.71 11.29
CA TYR A 44 0.93 7.87 10.71
C TYR A 44 0.65 9.32 10.29
N HIS A 45 1.05 10.30 11.10
CA HIS A 45 0.92 11.72 10.82
C HIS A 45 1.66 12.11 9.53
N LEU A 46 2.90 11.65 9.36
CA LEU A 46 3.69 11.93 8.15
C LEU A 46 3.15 11.18 6.93
N ALA A 47 2.79 9.90 7.11
CA ALA A 47 2.29 9.08 6.01
C ALA A 47 0.95 9.59 5.48
N GLN A 48 0.03 10.01 6.35
CA GLN A 48 -1.31 10.47 5.98
C GLN A 48 -1.46 12.00 6.07
N SER A 49 -0.35 12.76 6.00
CA SER A 49 -0.35 14.19 6.29
C SER A 49 -1.34 15.01 5.44
N LYS A 50 -1.72 14.54 4.24
CA LYS A 50 -2.74 15.19 3.40
C LYS A 50 -4.13 15.26 4.04
N LYS A 51 -4.47 14.31 4.91
CA LYS A 51 -5.78 14.23 5.60
C LYS A 51 -5.74 14.76 7.04
N MET A 52 -4.57 15.18 7.50
CA MET A 52 -4.32 15.53 8.89
C MET A 52 -4.46 17.02 9.13
N VAL A 53 -4.96 17.38 10.32
CA VAL A 53 -4.94 18.75 10.84
C VAL A 53 -3.96 18.94 12.00
N GLY A 54 -3.49 17.85 12.60
CA GLY A 54 -2.47 17.91 13.63
C GLY A 54 -2.21 16.60 14.34
N ALA A 55 -1.21 16.62 15.22
CA ALA A 55 -0.81 15.46 16.01
C ALA A 55 -0.38 15.84 17.44
N ALA A 56 -0.48 14.90 18.37
CA ALA A 56 -0.02 15.07 19.75
C ALA A 56 0.92 13.94 20.21
N PHE A 57 2.00 14.29 20.89
CA PHE A 57 3.05 13.36 21.24
C PHE A 57 3.37 13.42 22.75
N PHE A 58 3.08 12.33 23.46
CA PHE A 58 3.35 12.20 24.89
C PHE A 58 4.56 11.28 25.13
N ALA A 59 5.69 11.84 25.56
CA ALA A 59 6.90 11.09 25.93
C ALA A 59 7.42 10.11 24.86
N GLY A 60 7.82 10.63 23.70
CA GLY A 60 8.41 9.86 22.60
C GLY A 60 9.43 10.66 21.79
N GLY A 61 9.84 10.14 20.63
CA GLY A 61 10.93 10.70 19.84
C GLY A 61 10.62 10.95 18.37
N PRO A 62 11.60 11.47 17.61
CA PRO A 62 11.45 11.81 16.21
C PRO A 62 11.21 10.58 15.33
N PHE A 63 10.58 10.83 14.18
CA PHE A 63 10.38 9.83 13.14
C PHE A 63 11.71 9.20 12.72
N TYR A 64 11.69 7.89 12.47
CA TYR A 64 12.84 7.10 12.06
C TYR A 64 14.02 7.10 13.05
N CYS A 65 13.84 7.55 14.29
CA CYS A 65 14.93 7.64 15.28
C CYS A 65 15.70 6.31 15.43
N ALA A 66 14.98 5.20 15.55
CA ALA A 66 15.58 3.88 15.75
C ALA A 66 16.37 3.37 14.54
N GLN A 67 16.15 3.91 13.34
CA GLN A 67 16.87 3.53 12.11
C GLN A 67 16.91 2.01 11.88
N GLY A 68 15.80 1.31 12.16
CA GLY A 68 15.70 -0.15 12.00
C GLY A 68 16.47 -0.97 13.04
N SER A 69 16.92 -0.37 14.14
CA SER A 69 17.75 -1.01 15.15
C SER A 69 17.12 -0.91 16.55
N MET A 70 16.88 -2.08 17.16
CA MET A 70 16.44 -2.17 18.56
C MET A 70 17.47 -1.57 19.53
N LEU A 71 18.77 -1.69 19.21
CA LEU A 71 19.82 -1.12 20.05
C LEU A 71 19.79 0.41 20.03
N THR A 72 19.58 1.00 18.84
CA THR A 72 19.41 2.45 18.69
C THR A 72 18.11 2.92 19.36
N ALA A 73 17.03 2.14 19.20
CA ALA A 73 15.74 2.39 19.83
C ALA A 73 15.87 2.51 21.36
N THR A 74 16.41 1.48 22.00
CA THR A 74 16.50 1.38 23.47
C THR A 74 17.54 2.30 24.10
N ASN A 75 18.55 2.74 23.34
CA ASN A 75 19.59 3.66 23.82
C ASN A 75 19.34 5.10 23.37
N ALA A 76 19.68 5.43 22.12
CA ALA A 76 19.64 6.80 21.60
C ALA A 76 18.23 7.40 21.74
N CYS A 77 17.22 6.65 21.32
CA CYS A 77 15.84 7.11 21.22
C CYS A 77 15.02 6.99 22.51
N MET A 78 15.66 6.65 23.63
CA MET A 78 15.00 6.59 24.94
C MET A 78 15.81 7.29 26.04
N LYS A 79 17.14 7.19 26.00
CA LYS A 79 18.03 7.58 27.11
C LYS A 79 19.12 8.57 26.72
N LEU A 80 19.65 8.51 25.49
CA LEU A 80 20.87 9.22 25.07
C LEU A 80 20.59 10.24 23.96
N PRO A 81 19.94 11.38 24.28
CA PRO A 81 19.48 12.34 23.27
C PRO A 81 20.61 12.98 22.45
N TYR A 82 21.83 13.05 22.99
CA TYR A 82 23.01 13.56 22.28
C TYR A 82 23.40 12.68 21.08
N SER A 83 22.94 11.43 21.02
CA SER A 83 23.20 10.51 19.91
C SER A 83 22.19 10.66 18.76
N ILE A 84 21.14 11.48 18.93
CA ILE A 84 20.11 11.69 17.90
C ILE A 84 20.53 12.86 17.00
N ASN A 85 20.82 12.55 15.73
CA ASN A 85 21.08 13.56 14.71
C ASN A 85 19.78 13.92 13.96
N VAL A 86 19.15 15.02 14.35
CA VAL A 86 17.87 15.47 13.77
C VAL A 86 17.98 15.78 12.28
N ASN A 87 19.09 16.37 11.82
CA ASN A 87 19.30 16.66 10.40
C ASN A 87 19.28 15.38 9.55
N THR A 88 19.83 14.28 10.05
CA THR A 88 19.79 12.98 9.38
C THR A 88 18.36 12.47 9.27
N LEU A 89 17.58 12.57 10.35
CA LEU A 89 16.17 12.16 10.37
C LEU A 89 15.33 13.03 9.43
N VAL A 90 15.53 14.35 9.42
CA VAL A 90 14.86 15.29 8.51
C VAL A 90 15.17 14.97 7.05
N SER A 91 16.44 14.73 6.72
CA SER A 91 16.86 14.33 5.38
C SER A 91 16.20 13.02 4.95
N LYS A 92 16.10 12.04 5.86
CA LYS A 92 15.41 10.78 5.59
C LYS A 92 13.92 10.98 5.31
N THR A 93 13.25 11.81 6.09
CA THR A 93 11.83 12.13 5.88
C THR A 93 11.60 12.82 4.54
N LYS A 94 12.44 13.81 4.18
CA LYS A 94 12.39 14.47 2.86
C LYS A 94 12.61 13.46 1.74
N SER A 95 13.61 12.58 1.87
CA SER A 95 13.86 11.50 0.91
C SER A 95 12.65 10.57 0.75
N TYR A 96 11.99 10.21 1.85
CA TYR A 96 10.77 9.41 1.80
C TYR A 96 9.63 10.14 1.10
N ALA A 97 9.41 11.43 1.38
CA ALA A 97 8.41 12.21 0.68
C ALA A 97 8.71 12.35 -0.83
N THR A 98 9.96 12.63 -1.22
CA THR A 98 10.36 12.69 -2.64
C THR A 98 10.20 11.34 -3.34
N SER A 99 10.43 10.24 -2.62
CA SER A 99 10.25 8.88 -3.13
C SER A 99 8.81 8.40 -3.07
N MET A 100 7.85 9.26 -2.69
CA MET A 100 6.43 8.90 -2.50
C MET A 100 6.18 7.80 -1.46
N LEU A 101 7.14 7.65 -0.52
CA LEU A 101 7.05 6.81 0.67
C LEU A 101 6.32 7.53 1.83
N LEU A 102 6.15 8.85 1.75
CA LEU A 102 5.33 9.66 2.64
C LEU A 102 4.54 10.68 1.81
N ASP A 103 3.47 11.21 2.37
CA ASP A 103 2.79 12.37 1.78
C ASP A 103 3.75 13.58 1.72
N PRO A 104 3.52 14.56 0.82
CA PRO A 104 4.38 15.74 0.69
C PRO A 104 4.54 16.50 2.02
N ILE A 105 5.77 16.82 2.37
CA ILE A 105 6.11 17.54 3.61
C ILE A 105 5.45 18.92 3.70
N SER A 106 5.14 19.54 2.55
CA SER A 106 4.39 20.80 2.48
C SER A 106 3.03 20.73 3.18
N ASN A 107 2.44 19.54 3.32
CA ASN A 107 1.17 19.38 4.03
C ASN A 107 1.28 19.73 5.52
N LEU A 108 2.47 19.64 6.13
CA LEU A 108 2.66 19.93 7.55
C LEU A 108 2.58 21.42 7.88
N ALA A 109 2.79 22.32 6.91
CA ALA A 109 2.91 23.76 7.16
C ALA A 109 1.64 24.38 7.81
N GLY A 110 0.47 23.81 7.53
CA GLY A 110 -0.82 24.24 8.09
C GLY A 110 -1.30 23.45 9.31
N GLN A 111 -0.50 22.51 9.81
CA GLN A 111 -0.91 21.59 10.88
C GLN A 111 -0.37 22.02 12.24
N LYS A 112 -1.05 21.58 13.30
CA LYS A 112 -0.65 21.88 14.69
C LYS A 112 -0.09 20.65 15.38
N VAL A 113 0.97 20.84 16.16
CA VAL A 113 1.64 19.76 16.90
C VAL A 113 1.70 20.08 18.38
N PHE A 114 1.25 19.16 19.21
CA PHE A 114 1.38 19.24 20.67
C PHE A 114 2.43 18.23 21.15
N ILE A 115 3.36 18.64 22.01
CA ILE A 115 4.45 17.80 22.51
C ILE A 115 4.50 17.89 24.04
N PHE A 116 4.46 16.75 24.71
CA PHE A 116 4.53 16.65 26.15
C PHE A 116 5.65 15.72 26.59
N SER A 117 6.39 16.11 27.63
CA SER A 117 7.25 15.22 28.39
C SER A 117 7.21 15.59 29.87
N GLY A 118 7.03 14.60 30.74
CA GLY A 118 7.14 14.82 32.17
C GLY A 118 8.57 15.16 32.56
N SER A 119 8.78 16.18 33.40
CA SER A 119 10.12 16.60 33.83
C SER A 119 10.87 15.52 34.62
N LYS A 120 10.16 14.50 35.12
CA LYS A 120 10.72 13.34 35.82
C LYS A 120 10.76 12.08 34.95
N ASP A 121 10.38 12.12 33.68
CA ASP A 121 10.36 10.93 32.82
C ASP A 121 11.75 10.30 32.71
N THR A 122 11.88 9.08 33.24
CA THR A 122 13.12 8.33 33.20
C THR A 122 13.15 7.30 32.08
N VAL A 123 12.05 7.01 31.37
CA VAL A 123 11.94 5.97 30.34
C VAL A 123 12.27 6.54 28.96
N VAL A 124 11.57 7.61 28.56
CA VAL A 124 11.91 8.43 27.40
C VAL A 124 12.25 9.82 27.92
N VAL A 125 13.53 10.04 28.17
CA VAL A 125 13.98 11.23 28.90
C VAL A 125 13.60 12.52 28.14
N PRO A 126 13.32 13.64 28.84
CA PRO A 126 12.89 14.89 28.19
C PRO A 126 13.80 15.39 27.07
N GLY A 127 15.11 15.11 27.16
CA GLY A 127 16.05 15.44 26.09
C GLY A 127 15.75 14.75 24.76
N VAL A 128 15.18 13.53 24.76
CA VAL A 128 14.76 12.84 23.51
C VAL A 128 13.51 13.53 22.94
N VAL A 129 12.58 13.93 23.79
CA VAL A 129 11.37 14.63 23.37
C VAL A 129 11.71 16.03 22.80
N LYS A 130 12.72 16.71 23.34
CA LYS A 130 13.27 17.93 22.73
C LYS A 130 13.85 17.71 21.33
N LYS A 131 14.35 16.51 21.01
CA LYS A 131 14.77 16.16 19.64
C LYS A 131 13.59 15.96 18.69
N LEU A 132 12.44 15.54 19.20
CA LEU A 132 11.18 15.52 18.45
C LEU A 132 10.68 16.94 18.14
N GLU A 133 10.79 17.87 19.10
CA GLU A 133 10.50 19.29 18.89
C GLU A 133 11.41 19.89 17.80
N GLU A 134 12.73 19.74 17.93
CA GLU A 134 13.71 20.18 16.91
C GLU A 134 13.39 19.61 15.51
N TYR A 135 12.99 18.34 15.45
CA TYR A 135 12.57 17.68 14.21
C TYR A 135 11.34 18.33 13.58
N TYR A 136 10.28 18.61 14.34
CA TYR A 136 9.06 19.23 13.79
C TYR A 136 9.25 20.70 13.42
N THR A 137 10.09 21.45 14.16
CA THR A 137 10.46 22.83 13.81
C THR A 137 11.16 22.91 12.44
N SER A 138 11.78 21.81 11.97
CA SER A 138 12.37 21.75 10.63
C SER A 138 11.34 21.71 9.48
N PHE A 139 10.06 21.52 9.79
CA PHE A 139 8.97 21.42 8.81
C PHE A 139 7.84 22.42 9.04
N ILE A 140 7.59 22.81 10.30
CA ILE A 140 6.51 23.71 10.70
C ILE A 140 7.13 24.99 11.25
N THR A 141 7.06 26.05 10.47
CA THR A 141 7.60 27.39 10.83
C THR A 141 6.52 28.38 11.24
N SER A 142 5.25 27.99 11.15
CA SER A 142 4.10 28.83 11.52
C SER A 142 4.13 29.14 13.03
N PRO A 143 4.16 30.42 13.46
CA PRO A 143 4.19 30.79 14.87
C PRO A 143 3.03 30.16 15.65
N GLY A 144 3.34 29.57 16.82
CA GLY A 144 2.34 28.95 17.68
C GLY A 144 1.77 27.61 17.19
N ALA A 145 2.20 27.08 16.04
CA ALA A 145 1.73 25.79 15.55
C ALA A 145 2.26 24.60 16.38
N ILE A 146 3.43 24.75 17.00
CA ILE A 146 4.00 23.76 17.92
C ILE A 146 3.83 24.26 19.36
N LYS A 147 3.11 23.50 20.21
CA LYS A 147 2.99 23.75 21.66
C LYS A 147 3.72 22.65 22.42
N THR A 148 4.60 23.03 23.34
CA THR A 148 5.39 22.10 24.14
C THR A 148 5.15 22.26 25.64
N VAL A 149 5.22 21.15 26.38
CA VAL A 149 5.01 21.11 27.83
C VAL A 149 6.07 20.18 28.46
N TYR A 150 6.91 20.74 29.32
CA TYR A 150 8.09 20.05 29.91
C TYR A 150 8.22 20.21 31.43
N ASP A 151 7.33 20.99 32.05
CA ASP A 151 7.41 21.44 33.44
C ASP A 151 6.56 20.60 34.40
N VAL A 152 5.57 19.86 33.91
CA VAL A 152 4.77 18.93 34.71
C VAL A 152 5.68 17.84 35.32
N PRO A 153 5.71 17.64 36.65
CA PRO A 153 6.60 16.70 37.33
C PRO A 153 6.17 15.24 37.22
N ALA A 154 5.77 14.83 36.00
CA ALA A 154 5.32 13.49 35.68
C ALA A 154 6.50 12.53 35.42
N GLN A 155 6.36 11.28 35.86
CA GLN A 155 7.10 10.13 35.33
C GLN A 155 6.52 9.70 33.97
N HIS A 156 7.13 8.67 33.37
CA HIS A 156 6.64 8.12 32.11
C HIS A 156 5.19 7.62 32.21
N GLY A 157 4.29 8.23 31.46
CA GLY A 157 2.87 7.87 31.42
C GLY A 157 1.99 8.95 30.80
N MET A 158 0.72 8.61 30.56
CA MET A 158 -0.30 9.55 30.09
C MET A 158 -0.70 10.46 31.25
N PRO A 159 -0.52 11.79 31.16
CA PRO A 159 -0.95 12.70 32.21
C PRO A 159 -2.47 12.93 32.12
N THR A 160 -3.16 12.69 33.23
CA THR A 160 -4.59 13.00 33.37
C THR A 160 -4.82 13.85 34.62
N ASP A 161 -6.03 14.37 34.77
CA ASP A 161 -6.49 15.16 35.91
C ASP A 161 -7.37 14.37 36.90
N SER A 162 -7.69 13.11 36.58
CA SER A 162 -8.79 12.39 37.22
C SER A 162 -8.51 10.90 37.45
N TYR A 163 -7.52 10.29 36.79
CA TYR A 163 -7.24 8.86 36.90
C TYR A 163 -5.74 8.52 36.90
N GLY A 164 -5.40 7.41 37.52
CA GLY A 164 -4.05 6.86 37.49
C GLY A 164 -3.31 7.02 38.81
N GLY A 165 -2.06 6.56 38.84
CA GLY A 165 -1.25 6.65 40.05
C GLY A 165 -0.59 8.02 40.20
N SER A 166 0.25 8.18 41.21
CA SER A 166 0.92 9.46 41.50
C SER A 166 1.72 9.95 40.29
N CYS A 167 1.58 11.25 39.98
CA CYS A 167 2.23 11.87 38.83
C CYS A 167 3.73 11.57 38.74
N GLY A 168 4.44 11.71 39.86
CA GLY A 168 5.89 11.60 39.93
C GLY A 168 6.45 10.18 40.05
N LEU A 169 5.61 9.14 39.93
CA LEU A 169 6.01 7.73 40.06
C LEU A 169 5.60 6.93 38.81
N THR A 170 6.37 5.89 38.47
CA THR A 170 5.98 4.95 37.41
C THR A 170 4.85 4.06 37.92
N ASN A 171 3.75 3.99 37.17
CA ASN A 171 2.55 3.24 37.53
C ASN A 171 2.31 2.06 36.58
N LEU A 172 1.65 1.01 37.07
CA LEU A 172 1.48 -0.27 36.34
C LEU A 172 0.83 -0.11 34.95
N ASN A 173 -0.09 0.85 34.79
CA ASN A 173 -0.80 1.09 33.53
C ASN A 173 -0.24 2.29 32.75
N TYR A 174 0.81 2.94 33.26
CA TYR A 174 1.40 4.17 32.70
C TYR A 174 0.36 5.26 32.43
N ILE A 175 -0.58 5.44 33.36
CA ILE A 175 -1.51 6.56 33.42
C ILE A 175 -1.29 7.22 34.78
N ASN A 176 -1.10 8.53 34.76
CA ASN A 176 -0.63 9.31 35.90
C ASN A 176 -1.65 10.41 36.19
N ASN A 177 -2.15 10.48 37.42
CA ASN A 177 -2.94 11.63 37.87
C ASN A 177 -1.96 12.76 38.21
N CYS A 178 -1.92 13.75 37.35
CA CYS A 178 -1.01 14.89 37.35
C CYS A 178 -1.71 16.23 37.55
N ASP A 179 -3.01 16.23 37.88
CA ASP A 179 -3.84 17.43 37.85
C ASP A 179 -3.72 18.18 36.50
N TYR A 180 -3.51 17.40 35.42
CA TYR A 180 -3.22 17.91 34.09
C TYR A 180 -3.93 17.05 33.04
N ASN A 181 -4.93 17.63 32.39
CA ASN A 181 -5.70 16.95 31.35
C ASN A 181 -4.95 16.97 30.01
N GLY A 182 -4.00 16.06 29.84
CA GLY A 182 -3.17 16.02 28.63
C GLY A 182 -3.97 15.82 27.35
N ALA A 183 -5.03 14.99 27.40
CA ALA A 183 -5.91 14.74 26.26
C ALA A 183 -6.62 16.03 25.81
N TYR A 184 -7.21 16.78 26.74
CA TYR A 184 -7.84 18.08 26.45
C TYR A 184 -6.85 19.09 25.89
N GLU A 185 -5.71 19.28 26.56
CA GLU A 185 -4.72 20.29 26.15
C GLU A 185 -4.16 20.03 24.75
N ALA A 186 -3.97 18.76 24.40
CA ALA A 186 -3.56 18.33 23.07
C ALA A 186 -4.63 18.58 22.01
N LEU A 187 -5.86 18.10 22.24
CA LEU A 187 -6.95 18.26 21.27
C LEU A 187 -7.34 19.73 21.11
N ASN A 188 -7.36 20.50 22.19
CA ASN A 188 -7.67 21.93 22.15
C ASN A 188 -6.58 22.72 21.42
N HIS A 189 -5.31 22.32 21.55
CA HIS A 189 -4.26 22.91 20.72
C HIS A 189 -4.52 22.67 19.23
N ILE A 190 -4.81 21.42 18.84
CA ILE A 190 -5.02 21.02 17.44
C ILE A 190 -6.26 21.72 16.84
N TYR A 191 -7.41 21.64 17.51
CA TYR A 191 -8.69 22.09 16.94
C TYR A 191 -9.09 23.51 17.32
N GLY A 192 -8.63 24.01 18.47
CA GLY A 192 -9.11 25.27 19.05
C GLY A 192 -10.51 25.15 19.65
N ASP A 193 -10.82 26.08 20.56
CA ASP A 193 -12.16 26.35 21.10
C ASP A 193 -12.93 25.12 21.61
N LEU A 194 -12.23 24.11 22.15
CA LEU A 194 -12.86 22.93 22.75
C LEU A 194 -13.31 23.23 24.18
N GLN A 195 -14.47 22.69 24.53
CA GLN A 195 -14.97 22.70 25.90
C GLN A 195 -14.19 21.69 26.75
N LYS A 196 -13.67 22.17 27.89
CA LYS A 196 -12.96 21.31 28.84
C LYS A 196 -13.95 20.51 29.67
N PRO A 197 -13.91 19.16 29.66
CA PRO A 197 -14.77 18.38 30.54
C PRO A 197 -14.36 18.56 32.00
N SER A 198 -15.32 18.43 32.92
CA SER A 198 -14.99 18.25 34.33
C SER A 198 -14.37 16.88 34.57
N SER A 199 -13.57 16.74 35.63
CA SER A 199 -12.94 15.47 36.02
C SER A 199 -13.94 14.37 36.38
N SER A 200 -15.20 14.75 36.65
CA SER A 200 -16.32 13.87 36.97
C SER A 200 -17.39 13.81 35.86
N ALA A 201 -17.07 14.24 34.64
CA ALA A 201 -18.04 14.22 33.54
C ALA A 201 -18.43 12.76 33.20
N GLU A 202 -19.73 12.48 33.27
CA GLU A 202 -20.29 11.20 32.86
C GLU A 202 -20.26 11.07 31.33
N LEU A 203 -19.93 9.87 30.87
CA LEU A 203 -19.88 9.56 29.44
C LEU A 203 -21.27 9.18 28.94
N THR A 204 -21.75 9.84 27.90
CA THR A 204 -22.99 9.51 27.21
C THR A 204 -22.79 8.46 26.11
N GLY A 205 -21.58 8.32 25.58
CA GLY A 205 -21.24 7.40 24.50
C GLY A 205 -20.97 5.95 24.93
N GLN A 206 -20.51 5.16 23.97
CA GLN A 206 -20.14 3.76 24.17
C GLN A 206 -18.69 3.50 23.78
N LEU A 207 -17.97 2.74 24.62
CA LEU A 207 -16.68 2.15 24.28
C LEU A 207 -16.92 0.76 23.67
N ILE A 208 -16.79 0.67 22.35
CA ILE A 208 -17.12 -0.51 21.56
C ILE A 208 -15.83 -1.30 21.27
N LEU A 209 -15.88 -2.61 21.50
CA LEU A 209 -14.82 -3.54 21.09
C LEU A 209 -15.07 -3.99 19.64
N TYR A 210 -14.22 -3.57 18.71
CA TYR A 210 -14.35 -3.93 17.28
C TYR A 210 -13.32 -4.98 16.85
N ASP A 211 -13.63 -5.72 15.79
CA ASP A 211 -12.77 -6.72 15.17
C ASP A 211 -11.72 -6.05 14.26
N GLN A 212 -10.47 -5.97 14.71
CA GLN A 212 -9.39 -5.46 13.88
C GLN A 212 -9.05 -6.40 12.72
N SER A 213 -9.35 -7.70 12.83
CA SER A 213 -9.00 -8.68 11.79
C SER A 213 -9.72 -8.44 10.47
N GLU A 214 -10.84 -7.71 10.47
CA GLU A 214 -11.53 -7.29 9.24
C GLU A 214 -10.66 -6.40 8.33
N TYR A 215 -9.59 -5.82 8.88
CA TYR A 215 -8.62 -5.01 8.14
C TYR A 215 -7.36 -5.77 7.73
N PHE A 216 -7.31 -7.09 7.98
CA PHE A 216 -6.21 -7.97 7.63
C PHE A 216 -6.73 -9.13 6.77
N ASN A 217 -6.85 -8.86 5.48
CA ASN A 217 -7.45 -9.80 4.52
C ASN A 217 -6.64 -11.08 4.27
N TRP A 218 -5.35 -11.11 4.63
CA TRP A 218 -4.39 -12.09 4.09
C TRP A 218 -3.41 -12.70 5.10
N ALA A 219 -3.44 -12.26 6.36
CA ALA A 219 -2.67 -12.85 7.45
C ALA A 219 -3.31 -12.45 8.78
N ALA A 220 -3.14 -13.29 9.82
CA ALA A 220 -3.62 -12.94 11.14
C ALA A 220 -2.96 -11.62 11.61
N PRO A 221 -3.70 -10.69 12.25
CA PRO A 221 -3.15 -9.42 12.76
C PRO A 221 -1.90 -9.59 13.63
N SER A 222 -1.80 -10.71 14.34
CA SER A 222 -0.65 -11.07 15.18
C SER A 222 0.67 -11.15 14.42
N THR A 223 0.64 -11.45 13.12
CA THR A 223 1.82 -11.47 12.23
C THR A 223 2.51 -10.11 12.18
N TYR A 224 1.71 -9.03 12.31
CA TYR A 224 2.18 -7.65 12.30
C TYR A 224 2.24 -7.04 13.71
N GLY A 225 2.16 -7.87 14.75
CA GLY A 225 2.11 -7.39 16.13
C GLY A 225 0.85 -6.60 16.47
N MET A 226 -0.29 -6.91 15.84
CA MET A 226 -1.59 -6.31 16.16
C MET A 226 -2.53 -7.33 16.82
N ASP A 227 -3.37 -6.85 17.72
CA ASP A 227 -4.43 -7.66 18.32
C ASP A 227 -5.55 -7.92 17.28
N THR A 228 -6.35 -8.94 17.49
CA THR A 228 -7.58 -9.15 16.72
C THR A 228 -8.68 -8.16 17.09
N ALA A 229 -8.57 -7.47 18.23
CA ALA A 229 -9.59 -6.55 18.71
C ALA A 229 -9.04 -5.13 18.91
N GLY A 230 -9.86 -4.13 18.63
CA GLY A 230 -9.59 -2.73 18.93
C GLY A 230 -10.72 -2.10 19.73
N TYR A 231 -10.53 -0.87 20.23
CA TYR A 231 -11.61 -0.12 20.86
C TYR A 231 -11.94 1.14 20.06
N VAL A 232 -13.21 1.52 20.04
CA VAL A 232 -13.65 2.83 19.55
C VAL A 232 -14.62 3.43 20.56
N TYR A 233 -14.39 4.67 20.97
CA TYR A 233 -15.34 5.43 21.76
C TYR A 233 -16.19 6.30 20.84
N VAL A 234 -17.51 6.17 20.93
CA VAL A 234 -18.47 6.88 20.09
C VAL A 234 -19.48 7.60 20.99
N PRO A 235 -19.46 8.94 21.06
CA PRO A 235 -20.46 9.74 21.77
C PRO A 235 -21.89 9.47 21.30
N SER A 236 -22.87 9.66 22.18
CA SER A 236 -24.29 9.49 21.82
C SER A 236 -24.74 10.41 20.68
N SER A 237 -24.18 11.62 20.59
CA SER A 237 -24.42 12.55 19.48
C SER A 237 -23.97 11.96 18.13
N CYS A 238 -22.76 11.40 18.07
CA CYS A 238 -22.22 10.77 16.87
C CYS A 238 -22.98 9.49 16.48
N GLN A 239 -23.47 8.72 17.47
CA GLN A 239 -24.34 7.57 17.20
C GLN A 239 -25.68 7.98 16.58
N SER A 240 -26.17 9.17 16.95
CA SER A 240 -27.43 9.75 16.46
C SER A 240 -27.29 10.42 15.07
N GLY A 241 -26.11 10.33 14.44
CA GLY A 241 -25.86 10.81 13.09
C GLY A 241 -25.28 12.22 13.00
N GLU A 242 -24.96 12.86 14.12
CA GLU A 242 -24.23 14.13 14.09
C GLU A 242 -22.88 13.97 13.38
N LYS A 243 -22.44 15.05 12.72
CA LYS A 243 -21.15 15.08 12.06
C LYS A 243 -20.05 15.20 13.12
N CYS A 244 -19.18 14.22 13.20
CA CYS A 244 -18.15 14.14 14.22
C CYS A 244 -16.73 14.16 13.66
N LYS A 245 -15.79 14.59 14.49
CA LYS A 245 -14.35 14.53 14.21
C LYS A 245 -13.82 13.14 14.54
N LEU A 246 -12.71 12.74 13.94
CA LEU A 246 -12.02 11.49 14.29
C LEU A 246 -10.62 11.78 14.82
N HIS A 247 -10.33 11.26 16.01
CA HIS A 247 -8.99 11.25 16.59
C HIS A 247 -8.53 9.81 16.83
N ILE A 248 -7.30 9.49 16.43
CA ILE A 248 -6.71 8.15 16.61
C ILE A 248 -5.69 8.21 17.75
N VAL A 249 -5.77 7.30 18.71
CA VAL A 249 -4.89 7.26 19.88
C VAL A 249 -4.11 5.94 19.91
N PHE A 250 -2.79 6.03 19.82
CA PHE A 250 -1.88 4.90 19.92
C PHE A 250 -1.33 4.78 21.35
N HIS A 251 -1.66 3.67 22.02
CA HIS A 251 -1.15 3.36 23.36
C HIS A 251 0.37 3.11 23.37
N GLY A 252 1.02 3.18 24.52
CA GLY A 252 2.43 2.83 24.68
C GLY A 252 2.70 1.34 24.81
N CYS A 253 3.98 0.99 24.96
CA CYS A 253 4.38 -0.37 25.34
C CYS A 253 3.69 -0.77 26.65
N LEU A 254 3.34 -2.05 26.80
CA LEU A 254 2.66 -2.59 27.99
C LEU A 254 1.27 -2.00 28.28
N GLN A 255 0.68 -1.25 27.35
CA GLN A 255 -0.64 -0.61 27.53
C GLN A 255 -1.72 -1.10 26.55
N GLY A 256 -1.38 -2.06 25.68
CA GLY A 256 -2.37 -2.68 24.80
C GLY A 256 -3.36 -3.54 25.57
N ARG A 257 -4.46 -3.91 24.91
CA ARG A 257 -5.55 -4.73 25.46
C ARG A 257 -5.07 -6.01 26.13
N GLU A 258 -4.10 -6.70 25.52
CA GLU A 258 -3.47 -7.90 26.07
C GLU A 258 -2.87 -7.69 27.47
N LYS A 259 -2.40 -6.47 27.76
CA LYS A 259 -1.64 -6.16 28.98
C LYS A 259 -2.52 -5.52 30.06
N VAL A 260 -3.43 -4.63 29.66
CA VAL A 260 -4.23 -3.83 30.62
C VAL A 260 -5.73 -3.81 30.32
N GLY A 261 -6.22 -4.61 29.38
CA GLY A 261 -7.63 -4.60 28.96
C GLY A 261 -8.04 -3.26 28.33
N ASP A 262 -9.20 -2.74 28.72
CA ASP A 262 -9.71 -1.45 28.24
C ASP A 262 -9.16 -0.24 29.01
N ARG A 263 -8.29 -0.43 30.02
CA ARG A 263 -7.92 0.62 30.98
C ARG A 263 -7.34 1.87 30.31
N PHE A 264 -6.48 1.71 29.30
CA PHE A 264 -5.94 2.86 28.57
C PHE A 264 -7.02 3.56 27.74
N ALA A 265 -7.77 2.80 26.94
CA ALA A 265 -8.84 3.34 26.11
C ALA A 265 -9.95 4.03 26.94
N ARG A 266 -10.23 3.54 28.15
CA ARG A 266 -11.24 4.09 29.06
C ARG A 266 -10.75 5.31 29.82
N ASN A 267 -9.49 5.32 30.27
CA ASN A 267 -9.02 6.26 31.31
C ASN A 267 -7.87 7.18 30.88
N ALA A 268 -7.48 7.22 29.61
CA ALA A 268 -6.47 8.16 29.13
C ALA A 268 -6.98 9.62 29.00
N GLY A 269 -8.24 9.89 29.38
CA GLY A 269 -8.85 11.23 29.42
C GLY A 269 -9.47 11.73 28.11
N TYR A 270 -9.31 10.99 27.00
CA TYR A 270 -9.85 11.40 25.70
C TYR A 270 -11.37 11.30 25.60
N ASN A 271 -12.00 10.30 26.24
CA ASN A 271 -13.43 10.03 26.04
C ASN A 271 -14.31 11.17 26.55
N GLN A 272 -13.97 11.78 27.69
CA GLN A 272 -14.71 12.92 28.24
C GLN A 272 -14.59 14.15 27.33
N VAL A 273 -13.40 14.38 26.77
CA VAL A 273 -13.19 15.45 25.78
C VAL A 273 -14.01 15.16 24.53
N ALA A 274 -14.01 13.90 24.09
CA ALA A 274 -14.69 13.47 22.89
C ALA A 274 -16.21 13.62 22.99
N ASP A 275 -16.78 13.24 24.13
CA ASP A 275 -18.20 13.28 24.40
C ASP A 275 -18.75 14.70 24.41
N LEU A 276 -17.98 15.65 24.97
CA LEU A 276 -18.37 17.05 25.05
C LEU A 276 -18.13 17.82 23.73
N ASN A 277 -17.33 17.29 22.81
CA ASN A 277 -16.84 18.03 21.64
C ASN A 277 -17.03 17.30 20.29
N ASN A 278 -17.89 16.29 20.25
CA ASN A 278 -18.24 15.52 19.05
C ASN A 278 -17.02 14.90 18.35
N PHE A 279 -16.19 14.17 19.13
CA PHE A 279 -15.16 13.30 18.56
C PHE A 279 -15.54 11.83 18.68
N ILE A 280 -15.24 11.06 17.65
CA ILE A 280 -15.04 9.63 17.76
C ILE A 280 -13.56 9.39 18.05
N ILE A 281 -13.25 8.55 19.04
CA ILE A 281 -11.87 8.18 19.39
C ILE A 281 -11.61 6.74 19.01
N LEU A 282 -10.68 6.52 18.09
CA LEU A 282 -10.24 5.19 17.70
C LEU A 282 -9.00 4.81 18.50
N TYR A 283 -9.02 3.62 19.12
CA TYR A 283 -7.91 3.05 19.87
C TYR A 283 -7.49 1.70 19.28
N PRO A 284 -6.68 1.72 18.20
CA PRO A 284 -6.07 0.50 17.68
C PRO A 284 -5.21 -0.17 18.76
N GLN A 285 -5.09 -1.48 18.71
CA GLN A 285 -4.38 -2.29 19.71
C GLN A 285 -3.25 -3.10 19.07
N ALA A 286 -2.03 -2.84 19.54
CA ALA A 286 -0.88 -3.69 19.29
C ALA A 286 -0.89 -4.89 20.24
N LYS A 287 -0.18 -5.96 19.84
CA LYS A 287 -0.06 -7.21 20.57
C LYS A 287 1.39 -7.65 20.66
N SER A 288 1.76 -8.28 21.78
CA SER A 288 3.10 -8.83 21.93
C SER A 288 3.40 -9.99 20.98
N ASN A 289 4.68 -10.11 20.61
CA ASN A 289 5.22 -11.24 19.86
C ASN A 289 6.66 -11.52 20.31
N MET A 290 7.33 -12.52 19.72
CA MET A 290 8.69 -12.91 20.12
C MET A 290 9.72 -11.76 20.04
N SER A 291 9.65 -10.92 19.01
CA SER A 291 10.57 -9.80 18.80
C SER A 291 10.14 -8.52 19.53
N ASN A 292 8.91 -8.51 20.08
CA ASN A 292 8.27 -7.39 20.75
C ASN A 292 7.40 -7.89 21.92
N PRO A 293 8.02 -8.38 23.01
CA PRO A 293 7.28 -8.98 24.14
C PRO A 293 6.42 -7.97 24.91
N ASN A 294 6.73 -6.68 24.76
CA ASN A 294 6.03 -5.59 25.43
C ASN A 294 4.79 -5.10 24.68
N GLY A 295 4.52 -5.63 23.46
CA GLY A 295 3.37 -5.20 22.66
C GLY A 295 3.43 -3.72 22.28
N CYS A 296 4.63 -3.22 21.98
CA CYS A 296 4.83 -1.87 21.46
C CYS A 296 4.34 -1.76 20.01
N TRP A 297 4.08 -0.55 19.53
CA TRP A 297 3.96 -0.32 18.09
C TRP A 297 5.30 -0.51 17.39
N ASP A 298 5.30 -0.81 16.08
CA ASP A 298 6.56 -0.92 15.34
C ASP A 298 7.18 0.44 15.05
N TRP A 299 8.28 0.72 15.72
CA TRP A 299 9.10 1.91 15.53
C TRP A 299 10.59 1.61 15.42
N TRP A 300 10.98 0.34 15.38
CA TRP A 300 12.36 -0.11 15.18
C TRP A 300 12.50 -1.17 14.09
N GLY A 301 11.44 -1.46 13.34
CA GLY A 301 11.46 -2.28 12.14
C GLY A 301 11.26 -3.78 12.38
N PHE A 302 10.62 -4.18 13.49
CA PHE A 302 10.37 -5.61 13.73
C PHE A 302 9.34 -6.24 12.79
N THR A 303 8.53 -5.41 12.11
CA THR A 303 7.64 -5.84 11.02
C THR A 303 8.26 -5.63 9.64
N GLY A 304 9.48 -5.10 9.57
CA GLY A 304 10.26 -4.89 8.35
C GLY A 304 10.91 -3.51 8.26
N MET A 305 11.85 -3.35 7.31
CA MET A 305 12.68 -2.14 7.15
C MET A 305 11.91 -0.86 6.70
N TYR A 306 10.62 -0.95 6.43
CA TYR A 306 9.75 0.15 5.98
C TYR A 306 8.67 0.54 7.00
N TYR A 307 8.88 0.19 8.27
CA TYR A 307 8.04 0.56 9.41
C TYR A 307 7.69 2.06 9.52
N GLY A 308 8.42 2.94 8.82
CA GLY A 308 8.17 4.38 8.76
C GLY A 308 7.65 4.94 7.43
N SER A 309 7.17 4.14 6.49
CA SER A 309 6.73 4.64 5.18
C SER A 309 5.49 3.93 4.66
N TYR A 310 4.79 4.54 3.69
CA TYR A 310 3.94 3.81 2.75
C TYR A 310 4.71 2.59 2.26
N ASN A 311 4.08 1.42 2.31
CA ASN A 311 4.73 0.22 1.83
C ASN A 311 4.79 0.24 0.29
N LEU A 312 5.85 0.81 -0.30
CA LEU A 312 6.06 0.76 -1.77
C LEU A 312 6.25 -0.68 -2.30
N ASP A 313 6.49 -1.68 -1.44
CA ASP A 313 6.46 -3.11 -1.83
C ASP A 313 5.07 -3.64 -2.12
N SER A 314 4.03 -2.87 -1.84
CA SER A 314 2.67 -3.25 -2.20
C SER A 314 2.31 -2.89 -3.65
N PHE A 315 3.21 -2.23 -4.39
CA PHE A 315 2.94 -1.79 -5.76
C PHE A 315 3.62 -2.68 -6.79
N VAL A 316 2.85 -3.02 -7.81
CA VAL A 316 3.22 -3.94 -8.88
C VAL A 316 3.29 -3.18 -10.18
N THR A 317 4.13 -3.62 -11.12
CA THR A 317 4.08 -3.15 -12.50
C THR A 317 3.83 -4.33 -13.42
N VAL A 318 3.27 -4.07 -14.59
CA VAL A 318 2.93 -5.14 -15.54
C VAL A 318 3.42 -4.84 -16.93
N SER A 319 3.70 -5.85 -17.72
CA SER A 319 3.96 -5.70 -19.14
C SER A 319 3.52 -6.92 -19.92
N GLY A 320 3.41 -6.77 -21.23
CA GLY A 320 3.25 -7.95 -22.08
C GLY A 320 3.34 -7.64 -23.57
N LEU A 321 3.43 -8.72 -24.35
CA LEU A 321 3.44 -8.70 -25.81
C LEU A 321 2.10 -9.19 -26.36
N SER A 322 1.57 -8.58 -27.42
CA SER A 322 0.42 -9.12 -28.17
C SER A 322 -0.82 -9.32 -27.27
N SER A 323 -1.41 -10.51 -27.21
CA SER A 323 -2.48 -10.80 -26.23
C SER A 323 -2.06 -10.56 -24.77
N GLY A 324 -0.78 -10.77 -24.44
CA GLY A 324 -0.19 -10.40 -23.15
C GLY A 324 -0.16 -8.89 -22.93
N ALA A 325 -0.02 -8.07 -23.98
CA ALA A 325 -0.13 -6.60 -23.87
C ALA A 325 -1.58 -6.17 -23.56
N TYR A 326 -2.57 -6.84 -24.16
CA TYR A 326 -3.97 -6.65 -23.79
C TYR A 326 -4.23 -7.09 -22.34
N MET A 327 -3.70 -8.23 -21.90
CA MET A 327 -3.82 -8.67 -20.51
C MET A 327 -3.12 -7.73 -19.53
N ALA A 328 -1.91 -7.25 -19.84
CA ALA A 328 -1.21 -6.25 -19.04
C ALA A 328 -2.06 -4.98 -18.88
N ASN A 329 -2.69 -4.53 -19.97
CA ASN A 329 -3.60 -3.39 -19.94
C ASN A 329 -4.87 -3.67 -19.10
N GLN A 330 -5.48 -4.85 -19.26
CA GLN A 330 -6.62 -5.29 -18.44
C GLN A 330 -6.28 -5.36 -16.96
N PHE A 331 -5.12 -5.94 -16.61
CA PHE A 331 -4.67 -6.08 -15.23
C PHE A 331 -4.34 -4.70 -14.62
N HIS A 332 -3.67 -3.83 -15.38
CA HIS A 332 -3.39 -2.46 -14.95
C HIS A 332 -4.68 -1.65 -14.68
N VAL A 333 -5.64 -1.68 -15.61
CA VAL A 333 -6.91 -0.94 -15.45
C VAL A 333 -7.73 -1.53 -14.30
N SER A 334 -7.85 -2.86 -14.22
CA SER A 334 -8.64 -3.54 -13.18
C SER A 334 -8.07 -3.39 -11.77
N HIS A 335 -6.75 -3.31 -11.62
CA HIS A 335 -6.03 -3.27 -10.33
C HIS A 335 -5.20 -1.99 -10.18
N SER A 336 -5.59 -0.87 -10.79
CA SER A 336 -4.85 0.39 -10.81
C SER A 336 -4.56 1.00 -9.42
N GLY A 337 -5.21 0.52 -8.36
CA GLY A 337 -4.88 0.83 -6.97
C GLY A 337 -3.56 0.21 -6.51
N LYS A 338 -3.19 -0.97 -7.01
CA LYS A 338 -1.93 -1.69 -6.72
C LYS A 338 -0.93 -1.66 -7.88
N VAL A 339 -1.42 -1.61 -9.11
CA VAL A 339 -0.57 -1.59 -10.31
C VAL A 339 -0.27 -0.15 -10.68
N ILE A 340 0.98 0.27 -10.57
CA ILE A 340 1.39 1.69 -10.69
C ILE A 340 1.99 2.07 -12.04
N GLY A 341 2.15 1.09 -12.93
CA GLY A 341 2.66 1.32 -14.27
C GLY A 341 2.56 0.08 -15.15
N ALA A 342 2.48 0.32 -16.45
CA ALA A 342 2.28 -0.73 -17.44
C ALA A 342 3.12 -0.51 -18.71
N ALA A 343 3.53 -1.60 -19.35
CA ALA A 343 4.18 -1.57 -20.65
C ALA A 343 3.49 -2.49 -21.65
N MET A 344 3.11 -1.96 -22.80
CA MET A 344 2.41 -2.71 -23.85
C MET A 344 3.27 -2.77 -25.10
N PHE A 345 3.71 -3.97 -25.46
CA PHE A 345 4.43 -4.26 -26.71
C PHE A 345 3.44 -4.86 -27.71
N ALA A 346 3.18 -4.17 -28.82
CA ALA A 346 2.17 -4.53 -29.80
C ALA A 346 0.83 -4.87 -29.10
N GLY A 347 0.17 -3.86 -28.53
CA GLY A 347 -1.10 -4.02 -27.80
C GLY A 347 -2.15 -3.01 -28.24
N GLY A 348 -3.35 -3.11 -27.67
CA GLY A 348 -4.45 -2.19 -27.95
C GLY A 348 -5.26 -1.75 -26.72
N PRO A 349 -6.25 -0.87 -26.93
CA PRO A 349 -7.10 -0.32 -25.86
C PRO A 349 -7.78 -1.37 -24.98
N TYR A 350 -8.05 -1.00 -23.74
CA TYR A 350 -8.79 -1.83 -22.80
C TYR A 350 -10.20 -2.11 -23.34
N TYR A 351 -10.65 -3.37 -23.21
CA TYR A 351 -11.95 -3.84 -23.67
C TYR A 351 -12.20 -3.71 -25.19
N CYS A 352 -11.14 -3.56 -26.00
CA CYS A 352 -11.28 -3.32 -27.44
C CYS A 352 -12.13 -4.38 -28.16
N ALA A 353 -11.95 -5.66 -27.81
CA ALA A 353 -12.64 -6.76 -28.49
C ALA A 353 -14.16 -6.81 -28.22
N LEU A 354 -14.65 -6.09 -27.20
CA LEU A 354 -16.07 -6.07 -26.82
C LEU A 354 -16.66 -7.47 -26.60
N GLY A 355 -15.86 -8.43 -26.13
CA GLY A 355 -16.29 -9.81 -25.93
C GLY A 355 -16.54 -10.60 -27.23
N ASN A 356 -15.93 -10.18 -28.36
CA ASN A 356 -16.18 -10.77 -29.66
C ASN A 356 -14.86 -11.04 -30.44
N SER A 357 -14.68 -12.27 -30.91
CA SER A 357 -13.47 -12.70 -31.63
C SER A 357 -13.30 -12.09 -33.03
N LEU A 358 -14.40 -11.78 -33.74
CA LEU A 358 -14.34 -11.09 -35.03
C LEU A 358 -13.91 -9.63 -34.85
N THR A 359 -14.46 -8.95 -33.84
CA THR A 359 -14.00 -7.61 -33.42
C THR A 359 -12.52 -7.64 -33.02
N ALA A 360 -12.12 -8.66 -32.24
CA ALA A 360 -10.73 -8.86 -31.83
C ALA A 360 -9.81 -8.93 -33.06
N THR A 361 -10.02 -9.91 -33.95
CA THR A 361 -9.15 -10.19 -35.11
C THR A 361 -9.25 -9.18 -36.25
N GLY A 362 -10.36 -8.45 -36.34
CA GLY A 362 -10.60 -7.39 -37.30
C GLY A 362 -10.22 -6.03 -36.74
N ILE A 363 -11.16 -5.39 -36.04
CA ILE A 363 -11.06 -4.00 -35.57
C ILE A 363 -9.83 -3.80 -34.69
N CYS A 364 -9.63 -4.70 -33.72
CA CYS A 364 -8.58 -4.54 -32.73
C CYS A 364 -7.20 -5.00 -33.21
N MET A 365 -7.09 -5.66 -34.36
CA MET A 365 -5.78 -6.06 -34.90
C MET A 365 -5.38 -5.34 -36.19
N LYS A 366 -6.35 -5.02 -37.06
CA LYS A 366 -6.11 -4.62 -38.44
C LYS A 366 -6.74 -3.27 -38.82
N TYR A 367 -7.86 -2.89 -38.20
CA TYR A 367 -8.65 -1.72 -38.61
C TYR A 367 -8.74 -0.65 -37.51
N PRO A 368 -7.64 0.05 -37.18
CA PRO A 368 -7.59 0.98 -36.06
C PRO A 368 -8.49 2.21 -36.22
N SER A 369 -8.88 2.56 -37.46
CA SER A 369 -9.85 3.63 -37.73
C SER A 369 -11.25 3.33 -37.18
N SER A 370 -11.58 2.06 -36.97
CA SER A 370 -12.87 1.62 -36.41
C SER A 370 -12.87 1.53 -34.88
N ILE A 371 -11.74 1.77 -34.22
CA ILE A 371 -11.65 1.75 -32.75
C ILE A 371 -12.13 3.10 -32.18
N SER A 372 -13.26 3.08 -31.47
CA SER A 372 -13.79 4.24 -30.74
C SER A 372 -13.25 4.28 -29.30
N VAL A 373 -12.18 5.04 -29.08
CA VAL A 373 -11.66 5.30 -27.73
C VAL A 373 -12.72 5.92 -26.80
N PRO A 374 -13.54 6.90 -27.22
CA PRO A 374 -14.61 7.43 -26.37
C PRO A 374 -15.58 6.34 -25.87
N SER A 375 -15.98 5.39 -26.73
CA SER A 375 -16.86 4.29 -26.33
C SER A 375 -16.18 3.36 -25.31
N LEU A 376 -14.90 3.03 -25.52
CA LEU A 376 -14.12 2.20 -24.60
C LEU A 376 -13.91 2.87 -23.24
N LYS A 377 -13.75 4.21 -23.21
CA LYS A 377 -13.72 4.97 -21.97
C LYS A 377 -15.04 4.86 -21.20
N THR A 378 -16.18 4.93 -21.89
CA THR A 378 -17.49 4.76 -21.27
C THR A 378 -17.60 3.40 -20.59
N PHE A 379 -17.23 2.30 -21.28
CA PHE A 379 -17.21 0.96 -20.66
C PHE A 379 -16.29 0.90 -19.44
N THR A 380 -15.08 1.47 -19.54
CA THR A 380 -14.13 1.54 -18.43
C THR A 380 -14.76 2.25 -17.23
N GLN A 381 -15.39 3.40 -17.46
CA GLN A 381 -15.98 4.20 -16.39
C GLN A 381 -17.20 3.51 -15.77
N THR A 382 -18.02 2.80 -16.56
CA THR A 382 -19.10 1.97 -16.06
C THR A 382 -18.57 0.83 -15.17
N TYR A 383 -17.52 0.13 -15.59
CA TYR A 383 -16.91 -0.91 -14.75
C TYR A 383 -16.33 -0.34 -13.44
N ALA A 384 -15.76 0.86 -13.47
CA ALA A 384 -15.25 1.51 -12.27
C ALA A 384 -16.37 1.93 -11.31
N ILE A 385 -17.45 2.55 -11.83
CA ILE A 385 -18.61 2.97 -11.02
C ILE A 385 -19.33 1.77 -10.40
N THR A 386 -19.37 0.63 -11.11
CA THR A 386 -19.99 -0.61 -10.63
C THR A 386 -19.04 -1.47 -9.77
N GLY A 387 -17.83 -1.00 -9.48
CA GLY A 387 -16.86 -1.70 -8.63
C GLY A 387 -16.22 -2.94 -9.26
N GLN A 388 -16.41 -3.17 -10.56
CA GLN A 388 -15.83 -4.30 -11.29
C GLN A 388 -14.34 -4.10 -11.61
N ILE A 389 -13.88 -2.85 -11.62
CA ILE A 389 -12.47 -2.45 -11.70
C ILE A 389 -12.18 -1.35 -10.66
N ASP A 390 -10.92 -1.05 -10.44
CA ASP A 390 -10.51 0.09 -9.61
C ASP A 390 -10.96 1.46 -10.21
N PRO A 391 -11.08 2.51 -9.36
CA PRO A 391 -11.40 3.85 -9.84
C PRO A 391 -10.46 4.35 -10.93
N VAL A 392 -11.02 4.85 -12.05
CA VAL A 392 -10.22 5.36 -13.19
C VAL A 392 -9.31 6.53 -12.82
N SER A 393 -9.58 7.24 -11.73
CA SER A 393 -8.71 8.30 -11.20
C SER A 393 -7.34 7.78 -10.78
N ASN A 394 -7.22 6.48 -10.45
CA ASN A 394 -5.94 5.85 -10.13
C ASN A 394 -5.00 5.79 -11.34
N LEU A 395 -5.53 5.82 -12.58
CA LEU A 395 -4.71 5.78 -13.78
C LEU A 395 -3.87 7.04 -13.95
N ALA A 396 -4.32 8.20 -13.44
CA ALA A 396 -3.65 9.50 -13.61
C ALA A 396 -2.22 9.56 -13.05
N ARG A 397 -1.89 8.71 -12.06
CA ARG A 397 -0.55 8.59 -11.47
C ARG A 397 0.35 7.57 -12.17
N SER A 398 -0.16 6.87 -13.18
CA SER A 398 0.55 5.74 -13.78
C SER A 398 1.57 6.22 -14.81
N LYS A 399 2.69 5.50 -14.90
CA LYS A 399 3.60 5.63 -16.05
C LYS A 399 3.36 4.48 -17.02
N VAL A 400 3.27 4.83 -18.30
CA VAL A 400 2.88 3.90 -19.36
C VAL A 400 3.90 3.93 -20.48
N PHE A 401 4.39 2.75 -20.85
CA PHE A 401 5.26 2.54 -22.00
C PHE A 401 4.49 1.82 -23.12
N ILE A 402 4.56 2.31 -24.34
CA ILE A 402 3.91 1.71 -25.51
C ILE A 402 4.96 1.50 -26.59
N PHE A 403 5.05 0.28 -27.09
CA PHE A 403 5.90 -0.06 -28.23
C PHE A 403 5.06 -0.73 -29.31
N SER A 404 5.25 -0.34 -30.56
CA SER A 404 4.78 -1.11 -31.71
C SER A 404 5.78 -0.95 -32.85
N GLY A 405 6.22 -2.08 -33.40
CA GLY A 405 7.17 -2.09 -34.50
C GLY A 405 6.55 -1.49 -35.75
N SER A 406 7.30 -0.67 -36.49
CA SER A 406 6.77 -0.01 -37.69
C SER A 406 6.44 -0.98 -38.82
N LEU A 407 6.92 -2.22 -38.74
CA LEU A 407 6.62 -3.31 -39.69
C LEU A 407 5.61 -4.31 -39.15
N ASP A 408 5.02 -4.08 -37.96
CA ASP A 408 4.06 -5.01 -37.34
C ASP A 408 2.85 -5.27 -38.26
N SER A 409 2.77 -6.47 -38.83
CA SER A 409 1.71 -6.89 -39.76
C SER A 409 0.56 -7.63 -39.08
N VAL A 410 0.72 -7.99 -37.79
CA VAL A 410 -0.26 -8.75 -37.00
C VAL A 410 -1.12 -7.81 -36.16
N LEU A 411 -0.48 -6.87 -35.45
CA LEU A 411 -1.10 -5.79 -34.70
C LEU A 411 -0.59 -4.46 -35.25
N VAL A 412 -1.26 -3.97 -36.28
CA VAL A 412 -0.79 -2.80 -37.03
C VAL A 412 -0.60 -1.59 -36.09
N PRO A 413 0.44 -0.75 -36.28
CA PRO A 413 0.80 0.30 -35.32
C PRO A 413 -0.31 1.29 -34.96
N GLY A 414 -1.29 1.47 -35.85
CA GLY A 414 -2.45 2.31 -35.56
C GLY A 414 -3.28 1.81 -34.37
N VAL A 415 -3.26 0.52 -34.04
CA VAL A 415 -3.94 -0.04 -32.86
C VAL A 415 -3.26 0.45 -31.59
N SER A 416 -1.93 0.40 -31.51
CA SER A 416 -1.19 0.91 -30.36
C SER A 416 -1.26 2.44 -30.24
N LYS A 417 -1.42 3.16 -31.36
CA LYS A 417 -1.76 4.61 -31.30
C LYS A 417 -3.13 4.85 -30.67
N LYS A 418 -4.11 3.98 -30.89
CA LYS A 418 -5.41 4.05 -30.20
C LYS A 418 -5.29 3.73 -28.71
N LEU A 419 -4.38 2.84 -28.32
CA LEU A 419 -4.03 2.58 -26.93
C LEU A 419 -3.41 3.82 -26.26
N GLU A 420 -2.52 4.52 -26.96
CA GLU A 420 -1.97 5.78 -26.48
C GLU A 420 -3.05 6.85 -26.30
N GLU A 421 -3.96 7.00 -27.27
CA GLU A 421 -5.13 7.89 -27.18
C GLU A 421 -6.00 7.54 -25.96
N TYR A 422 -6.22 6.24 -25.71
CA TYR A 422 -6.95 5.76 -24.53
C TYR A 422 -6.28 6.18 -23.23
N TYR A 423 -4.96 5.96 -23.07
CA TYR A 423 -4.25 6.34 -21.85
C TYR A 423 -4.16 7.86 -21.64
N LYS A 424 -3.98 8.64 -22.72
CA LYS A 424 -3.99 10.11 -22.70
C LYS A 424 -5.30 10.68 -22.15
N ALA A 425 -6.39 9.93 -22.22
CA ALA A 425 -7.66 10.34 -21.66
C ALA A 425 -7.72 10.29 -20.12
N TYR A 426 -6.77 9.60 -19.47
CA TYR A 426 -6.68 9.47 -18.01
C TYR A 426 -5.40 10.06 -17.43
N ILE A 427 -4.32 10.12 -18.22
CA ILE A 427 -2.99 10.58 -17.81
C ILE A 427 -2.69 11.91 -18.47
N THR A 428 -2.71 13.00 -17.69
CA THR A 428 -2.42 14.36 -18.15
C THR A 428 -1.02 14.83 -17.79
N SER A 429 -0.29 14.07 -16.97
CA SER A 429 1.09 14.39 -16.58
C SER A 429 2.03 14.28 -17.77
N THR A 430 2.81 15.34 -18.00
CA THR A 430 3.77 15.39 -19.10
C THR A 430 4.86 14.33 -18.89
N GLY A 431 5.18 13.56 -19.93
CA GLY A 431 6.22 12.53 -19.89
C GLY A 431 5.84 11.24 -19.17
N ALA A 432 4.60 11.08 -18.68
CA ALA A 432 4.15 9.83 -18.07
C ALA A 432 3.87 8.72 -19.10
N ILE A 433 3.55 9.08 -20.34
CA ILE A 433 3.40 8.14 -21.46
C ILE A 433 4.61 8.26 -22.39
N LYS A 434 5.34 7.16 -22.60
CA LYS A 434 6.42 7.04 -23.60
C LYS A 434 6.00 6.05 -24.66
N ALA A 435 5.94 6.50 -25.92
CA ALA A 435 5.54 5.70 -27.06
C ALA A 435 6.68 5.57 -28.08
N VAL A 436 6.89 4.37 -28.60
CA VAL A 436 7.96 4.03 -29.56
C VAL A 436 7.35 3.31 -30.76
N TYR A 437 7.44 3.95 -31.93
CA TYR A 437 6.80 3.48 -33.18
C TYR A 437 7.75 3.43 -34.39
N ASN A 438 9.00 3.81 -34.21
CA ASN A 438 9.96 4.05 -35.30
C ASN A 438 10.98 2.92 -35.48
N ILE A 439 10.91 1.86 -34.67
CA ILE A 439 11.79 0.71 -34.80
C ILE A 439 11.17 -0.23 -35.86
N PRO A 440 11.91 -0.65 -36.91
CA PRO A 440 11.41 -1.52 -37.97
C PRO A 440 11.33 -2.99 -37.52
N ALA A 441 10.67 -3.21 -36.39
CA ALA A 441 10.34 -4.53 -35.88
C ALA A 441 9.05 -5.05 -36.53
N GLU A 442 9.03 -6.34 -36.86
CA GLU A 442 7.78 -7.09 -37.05
C GLU A 442 7.16 -7.41 -35.68
N HIS A 443 6.07 -8.18 -35.68
CA HIS A 443 5.36 -8.63 -34.50
C HIS A 443 6.23 -9.54 -33.63
N GLY A 444 6.77 -8.99 -32.55
CA GLY A 444 7.53 -9.73 -31.55
C GLY A 444 8.08 -8.84 -30.44
N MET A 445 8.66 -9.48 -29.42
CA MET A 445 9.33 -8.81 -28.31
C MET A 445 10.69 -8.26 -28.78
N PRO A 446 10.91 -6.93 -28.77
CA PRO A 446 12.19 -6.36 -29.18
C PRO A 446 13.23 -6.55 -28.09
N THR A 447 14.33 -7.21 -28.43
CA THR A 447 15.50 -7.39 -27.56
C THR A 447 16.76 -6.82 -28.19
N GLU A 448 17.81 -6.70 -27.37
CA GLU A 448 19.08 -6.12 -27.77
C GLU A 448 20.01 -7.13 -28.47
N THR A 449 19.98 -8.40 -28.05
CA THR A 449 20.98 -9.39 -28.49
C THR A 449 20.41 -10.77 -28.83
N TYR A 450 19.14 -11.05 -28.53
CA TYR A 450 18.53 -12.38 -28.72
C TYR A 450 17.39 -12.39 -29.73
N GLY A 451 17.20 -13.53 -30.40
CA GLY A 451 16.06 -13.76 -31.29
C GLY A 451 16.41 -13.56 -32.76
N GLY A 452 15.43 -13.77 -33.62
CA GLY A 452 15.63 -13.64 -35.07
C GLY A 452 15.65 -12.19 -35.54
N ALA A 453 15.76 -11.99 -36.86
CA ALA A 453 15.86 -10.66 -37.44
C ALA A 453 14.71 -9.72 -37.02
N CYS A 454 15.02 -8.45 -36.71
CA CYS A 454 14.03 -7.49 -36.22
C CYS A 454 12.78 -7.37 -37.10
N GLY A 455 12.97 -7.25 -38.42
CA GLY A 455 11.89 -7.07 -39.39
C GLY A 455 11.21 -8.36 -39.86
N ALA A 456 11.41 -9.50 -39.18
CA ALA A 456 10.80 -10.78 -39.54
C ALA A 456 9.95 -11.35 -38.39
N ARG A 457 8.89 -12.09 -38.74
CA ARG A 457 8.16 -12.92 -37.76
C ARG A 457 8.96 -14.17 -37.45
N THR A 458 9.45 -14.28 -36.23
CA THR A 458 10.26 -15.42 -35.76
C THR A 458 9.36 -16.48 -35.14
N HIS A 459 9.86 -17.71 -35.00
CA HIS A 459 9.06 -18.82 -34.46
C HIS A 459 8.68 -18.62 -32.98
N ASP A 460 9.48 -17.87 -32.23
CA ASP A 460 9.29 -17.58 -30.81
C ASP A 460 8.76 -16.16 -30.56
N TYR A 461 8.57 -15.37 -31.62
CA TYR A 461 8.19 -13.96 -31.57
C TYR A 461 9.10 -13.13 -30.65
N ILE A 462 10.40 -13.46 -30.62
CA ILE A 462 11.45 -12.64 -29.99
C ILE A 462 12.42 -12.19 -31.09
N ASN A 463 12.65 -10.89 -31.15
CA ASN A 463 13.39 -10.25 -32.22
C ASN A 463 14.63 -9.54 -31.69
N ASN A 464 15.77 -9.80 -32.33
CA ASN A 464 16.97 -9.00 -32.12
C ASN A 464 16.81 -7.69 -32.90
N CYS A 465 16.45 -6.64 -32.18
CA CYS A 465 16.19 -5.30 -32.72
C CYS A 465 17.27 -4.30 -32.33
N ASN A 466 18.38 -4.75 -31.73
CA ASN A 466 19.35 -3.86 -31.08
C ASN A 466 18.66 -2.85 -30.13
N TYR A 467 17.58 -3.29 -29.48
CA TYR A 467 16.73 -2.47 -28.64
C TYR A 467 16.27 -3.28 -27.43
N ASN A 468 16.72 -2.87 -26.24
CA ASN A 468 16.34 -3.54 -24.99
C ASN A 468 14.94 -3.11 -24.54
N GLY A 469 13.89 -3.70 -25.13
CA GLY A 469 12.51 -3.34 -24.86
C GLY A 469 12.14 -3.44 -23.38
N ALA A 470 12.54 -4.54 -22.72
CA ALA A 470 12.29 -4.75 -21.30
C ALA A 470 12.92 -3.65 -20.42
N TYR A 471 14.20 -3.32 -20.63
CA TYR A 471 14.86 -2.24 -19.89
C TYR A 471 14.21 -0.88 -20.16
N GLU A 472 13.97 -0.52 -21.41
CA GLU A 472 13.42 0.79 -21.76
C GLU A 472 12.03 1.02 -21.17
N ALA A 473 11.20 -0.03 -21.15
CA ALA A 473 9.90 -0.03 -20.52
C ALA A 473 9.99 0.10 -18.99
N LEU A 474 10.78 -0.76 -18.35
CA LEU A 474 10.92 -0.76 -16.89
C LEU A 474 11.58 0.53 -16.39
N ASN A 475 12.58 1.05 -17.09
CA ASN A 475 13.24 2.29 -16.74
C ASN A 475 12.33 3.51 -16.94
N HIS A 476 11.44 3.50 -17.94
CA HIS A 476 10.41 4.53 -18.05
C HIS A 476 9.49 4.54 -16.82
N ILE A 477 9.03 3.36 -16.40
CA ILE A 477 8.10 3.20 -15.28
C ILE A 477 8.78 3.57 -13.94
N TYR A 478 9.90 2.93 -13.62
CA TYR A 478 10.56 3.11 -12.33
C TYR A 478 11.46 4.34 -12.26
N GLY A 479 12.14 4.69 -13.36
CA GLY A 479 13.20 5.71 -13.38
C GLY A 479 14.50 5.22 -12.75
N GLY A 480 15.63 5.57 -13.38
CA GLY A 480 16.97 5.36 -12.80
C GLY A 480 17.38 3.90 -12.63
N LEU A 481 16.86 2.98 -13.44
CA LEU A 481 17.30 1.59 -13.41
C LEU A 481 18.71 1.46 -14.00
N GLN A 482 19.49 0.52 -13.46
CA GLN A 482 20.76 0.11 -14.02
C GLN A 482 20.52 -0.70 -15.31
N ARG A 483 21.11 -0.24 -16.42
CA ARG A 483 21.03 -0.96 -17.69
C ARG A 483 21.97 -2.16 -17.69
N PRO A 484 21.48 -3.37 -18.02
CA PRO A 484 22.37 -4.49 -18.28
C PRO A 484 23.29 -4.21 -19.47
N SER A 485 24.53 -4.71 -19.41
CA SER A 485 25.37 -4.73 -20.61
C SER A 485 24.81 -5.75 -21.61
N SER A 486 25.16 -5.60 -22.89
CA SER A 486 24.74 -6.52 -23.96
C SER A 486 25.24 -7.97 -23.76
N SER A 487 26.26 -8.16 -22.90
CA SER A 487 26.82 -9.47 -22.54
C SER A 487 26.36 -9.97 -21.16
N ALA A 488 25.47 -9.24 -20.48
CA ALA A 488 25.01 -9.62 -19.15
C ALA A 488 24.23 -10.94 -19.18
N THR A 489 24.56 -11.83 -18.25
CA THR A 489 23.85 -13.09 -18.03
C THR A 489 23.02 -12.99 -16.76
N ALA A 490 21.79 -13.51 -16.80
CA ALA A 490 20.95 -13.68 -15.62
C ALA A 490 21.58 -14.71 -14.66
N THR A 491 21.64 -14.38 -13.38
CA THR A 491 22.29 -15.12 -12.28
C THR A 491 21.32 -15.60 -11.21
N GLY A 492 20.11 -15.04 -11.19
CA GLY A 492 19.02 -15.44 -10.31
C GLY A 492 18.41 -16.80 -10.68
N GLN A 493 17.49 -17.26 -9.84
CA GLN A 493 16.80 -18.53 -10.02
C GLN A 493 15.54 -18.37 -10.85
N LEU A 494 15.36 -19.25 -11.83
CA LEU A 494 14.08 -19.39 -12.52
C LEU A 494 13.31 -20.56 -11.90
N ILE A 495 12.26 -20.23 -11.16
CA ILE A 495 11.46 -21.18 -10.38
C ILE A 495 10.19 -21.51 -11.17
N LEU A 496 9.96 -22.79 -11.42
CA LEU A 496 8.68 -23.30 -11.91
C LEU A 496 7.74 -23.52 -10.71
N PHE A 497 6.51 -23.03 -10.79
CA PHE A 497 5.49 -23.20 -9.74
C PHE A 497 4.17 -23.72 -10.31
N ASP A 498 3.36 -24.35 -9.47
CA ASP A 498 2.05 -24.88 -9.85
C ASP A 498 0.99 -23.76 -9.85
N GLN A 499 0.46 -23.42 -11.03
CA GLN A 499 -0.60 -22.43 -11.17
C GLN A 499 -1.97 -22.97 -10.73
N SER A 500 -2.13 -24.29 -10.65
CA SER A 500 -3.40 -24.94 -10.29
C SER A 500 -3.85 -24.57 -8.88
N GLU A 501 -2.90 -24.24 -7.99
CA GLU A 501 -3.16 -23.72 -6.63
C GLU A 501 -4.06 -22.47 -6.63
N TYR A 502 -4.08 -21.70 -7.71
CA TYR A 502 -4.80 -20.42 -7.80
C TYR A 502 -6.17 -20.52 -8.48
N PHE A 503 -6.61 -21.74 -8.82
CA PHE A 503 -7.89 -22.01 -9.49
C PHE A 503 -8.68 -23.11 -8.76
N ASN A 504 -9.63 -22.69 -7.92
CA ASN A 504 -10.36 -23.61 -7.03
C ASN A 504 -11.72 -24.06 -7.57
N LEU A 505 -12.21 -23.46 -8.66
CA LEU A 505 -13.55 -23.72 -9.20
C LEU A 505 -13.55 -24.75 -10.34
N ALA A 506 -12.48 -24.80 -11.13
CA ALA A 506 -12.26 -25.75 -12.21
C ALA A 506 -10.76 -25.84 -12.51
N ALA A 507 -10.36 -26.86 -13.26
CA ALA A 507 -8.98 -27.01 -13.71
C ALA A 507 -8.52 -25.78 -14.54
N PRO A 508 -7.25 -25.34 -14.42
CA PRO A 508 -6.74 -24.14 -15.12
C PRO A 508 -7.02 -24.11 -16.62
N ILE A 509 -6.99 -25.27 -17.27
CA ILE A 509 -7.26 -25.42 -18.72
C ILE A 509 -8.63 -24.89 -19.14
N THR A 510 -9.64 -24.99 -18.28
CA THR A 510 -11.00 -24.46 -18.52
C THR A 510 -10.96 -22.95 -18.77
N TYR A 511 -9.99 -22.26 -18.16
CA TYR A 511 -9.79 -20.82 -18.28
C TYR A 511 -8.64 -20.46 -19.23
N GLY A 512 -8.09 -21.43 -19.97
CA GLY A 512 -6.95 -21.22 -20.87
C GLY A 512 -5.62 -20.99 -20.14
N MET A 513 -5.48 -21.48 -18.90
CA MET A 513 -4.27 -21.34 -18.09
C MET A 513 -3.50 -22.66 -18.05
N ASP A 514 -2.17 -22.60 -18.08
CA ASP A 514 -1.31 -23.77 -17.82
C ASP A 514 -1.40 -24.16 -16.34
N THR A 515 -1.07 -25.42 -16.07
CA THR A 515 -0.81 -25.93 -14.72
C THR A 515 0.49 -25.39 -14.13
N ALA A 516 1.41 -24.85 -14.93
CA ALA A 516 2.70 -24.37 -14.43
C ALA A 516 3.01 -22.94 -14.88
N GLY A 517 3.65 -22.18 -14.00
CA GLY A 517 4.07 -20.79 -14.21
C GLY A 517 5.53 -20.62 -13.80
N TYR A 518 6.13 -19.47 -14.11
CA TYR A 518 7.50 -19.18 -13.69
C TYR A 518 7.61 -17.92 -12.84
N VAL A 519 8.56 -17.93 -11.91
CA VAL A 519 9.05 -16.73 -11.22
C VAL A 519 10.55 -16.66 -11.39
N TYR A 520 11.05 -15.52 -11.86
CA TYR A 520 12.46 -15.21 -11.81
C TYR A 520 12.77 -14.45 -10.51
N LEU A 521 13.63 -15.05 -9.68
CA LEU A 521 14.05 -14.53 -8.39
C LEU A 521 15.53 -14.15 -8.44
N PRO A 522 15.89 -12.85 -8.47
CA PRO A 522 17.27 -12.42 -8.37
C PRO A 522 17.95 -12.93 -7.10
N SER A 523 19.25 -13.23 -7.18
CA SER A 523 20.04 -13.70 -6.04
C SER A 523 20.04 -12.70 -4.88
N SER A 524 19.97 -11.40 -5.16
CA SER A 524 19.83 -10.36 -4.13
C SER A 524 18.51 -10.49 -3.36
N CYS A 525 17.40 -10.73 -4.06
CA CYS A 525 16.08 -10.94 -3.46
C CYS A 525 16.05 -12.19 -2.59
N GLN A 526 16.67 -13.27 -3.06
CA GLN A 526 16.81 -14.51 -2.29
C GLN A 526 17.66 -14.31 -1.02
N ALA A 527 18.67 -13.46 -1.08
CA ALA A 527 19.50 -13.09 0.07
C ALA A 527 18.82 -12.10 1.04
N GLY A 528 17.53 -11.78 0.83
CA GLY A 528 16.74 -10.91 1.69
C GLY A 528 16.78 -9.43 1.33
N ALA A 529 17.33 -9.06 0.16
CA ALA A 529 17.18 -7.70 -0.33
C ALA A 529 15.71 -7.38 -0.60
N ARG A 530 15.32 -6.12 -0.38
CA ARG A 530 13.99 -5.66 -0.78
C ARG A 530 13.87 -5.70 -2.30
N CYS A 531 12.83 -6.35 -2.79
CA CYS A 531 12.55 -6.43 -4.22
C CYS A 531 11.15 -5.98 -4.58
N ARG A 532 11.04 -5.34 -5.74
CA ARG A 532 9.76 -4.96 -6.34
C ARG A 532 9.27 -6.10 -7.22
N LEU A 533 7.98 -6.14 -7.52
CA LEU A 533 7.37 -7.13 -8.40
C LEU A 533 6.99 -6.53 -9.76
N HIS A 534 7.39 -7.22 -10.83
CA HIS A 534 6.90 -7.01 -12.17
C HIS A 534 6.23 -8.29 -12.69
N ILE A 535 5.10 -8.17 -13.38
CA ILE A 535 4.42 -9.30 -14.04
C ILE A 535 4.59 -9.14 -15.55
N ALA A 536 5.18 -10.15 -16.22
CA ALA A 536 5.41 -10.14 -17.65
C ALA A 536 4.56 -11.22 -18.35
N PHE A 537 3.62 -10.78 -19.18
CA PHE A 537 2.69 -11.64 -19.92
C PHE A 537 3.21 -11.92 -21.34
N HIS A 538 3.37 -13.20 -21.67
CA HIS A 538 3.74 -13.64 -23.02
C HIS A 538 2.60 -13.40 -24.03
N GLY A 539 2.92 -13.38 -25.33
CA GLY A 539 1.93 -13.30 -26.41
C GLY A 539 1.31 -14.64 -26.79
N CYS A 540 0.45 -14.63 -27.81
CA CYS A 540 -0.07 -15.87 -28.40
C CYS A 540 1.10 -16.72 -28.92
N VAL A 541 1.00 -18.04 -28.82
CA VAL A 541 2.03 -19.00 -29.29
C VAL A 541 3.41 -18.76 -28.64
N GLN A 542 3.44 -18.13 -27.45
CA GLN A 542 4.66 -17.91 -26.66
C GLN A 542 4.58 -18.47 -25.23
N GLY A 543 3.47 -19.12 -24.88
CA GLY A 543 3.35 -19.80 -23.60
C GLY A 543 4.24 -21.04 -23.54
N ARG A 544 4.41 -21.58 -22.32
CA ARG A 544 5.23 -22.76 -22.06
C ARG A 544 4.93 -23.96 -22.96
N GLU A 545 3.65 -24.19 -23.26
CA GLU A 545 3.21 -25.25 -24.17
C GLU A 545 3.77 -25.11 -25.59
N ALA A 546 3.92 -23.88 -26.08
CA ALA A 546 4.32 -23.60 -27.46
C ALA A 546 5.84 -23.49 -27.63
N VAL A 547 6.53 -22.84 -26.68
CA VAL A 547 7.96 -22.49 -26.82
C VAL A 547 8.80 -22.84 -25.59
N GLY A 548 8.28 -23.62 -24.64
CA GLY A 548 9.01 -23.94 -23.41
C GLY A 548 9.30 -22.68 -22.58
N ASP A 549 10.54 -22.48 -22.16
CA ASP A 549 10.93 -21.32 -21.34
C ASP A 549 11.56 -20.17 -22.16
N GLN A 550 11.42 -20.18 -23.49
CA GLN A 550 12.08 -19.21 -24.38
C GLN A 550 11.68 -17.75 -24.08
N PHE A 551 10.39 -17.43 -23.97
CA PHE A 551 9.95 -16.08 -23.59
C PHE A 551 10.48 -15.68 -22.22
N VAL A 552 10.38 -16.59 -21.26
CA VAL A 552 10.74 -16.35 -19.86
C VAL A 552 12.25 -16.11 -19.70
N ARG A 553 13.09 -16.80 -20.46
CA ARG A 553 14.55 -16.61 -20.42
C ARG A 553 15.01 -15.41 -21.25
N ASN A 554 14.39 -15.20 -22.41
CA ASN A 554 15.02 -14.44 -23.48
C ASN A 554 14.28 -13.15 -23.87
N ALA A 555 13.15 -12.81 -23.23
CA ALA A 555 12.49 -11.52 -23.45
C ALA A 555 13.24 -10.31 -22.84
N GLY A 556 14.39 -10.53 -22.19
CA GLY A 556 15.30 -9.49 -21.71
C GLY A 556 15.03 -8.94 -20.30
N TYR A 557 14.00 -9.45 -19.61
CA TYR A 557 13.63 -8.98 -18.27
C TYR A 557 14.58 -9.44 -17.15
N ASN A 558 15.10 -10.67 -17.22
CA ASN A 558 15.85 -11.29 -16.11
C ASN A 558 17.16 -10.57 -15.79
N GLN A 559 17.88 -10.11 -16.82
CA GLN A 559 19.10 -9.33 -16.68
C GLN A 559 18.81 -7.95 -16.06
N VAL A 560 17.68 -7.34 -16.43
CA VAL A 560 17.22 -6.09 -15.80
C VAL A 560 16.87 -6.34 -14.35
N ALA A 561 16.18 -7.44 -14.06
CA ALA A 561 15.78 -7.84 -12.72
C ALA A 561 16.95 -8.01 -11.76
N ASP A 562 18.01 -8.69 -12.18
CA ASP A 562 19.22 -8.91 -11.39
C ASP A 562 19.88 -7.62 -10.91
N LEU A 563 20.01 -6.64 -11.80
CA LEU A 563 20.69 -5.38 -11.48
C LEU A 563 19.81 -4.42 -10.69
N ASN A 564 18.51 -4.69 -10.55
CA ASN A 564 17.52 -3.71 -10.08
C ASN A 564 16.58 -4.22 -8.99
N ASN A 565 16.86 -5.38 -8.39
CA ASN A 565 16.05 -5.99 -7.34
C ASN A 565 14.56 -6.09 -7.76
N LEU A 566 14.32 -6.70 -8.92
CA LEU A 566 12.97 -6.94 -9.43
C LEU A 566 12.72 -8.45 -9.48
N ILE A 567 11.70 -8.92 -8.78
CA ILE A 567 11.13 -10.25 -9.02
C ILE A 567 10.27 -10.15 -10.27
N ILE A 568 10.40 -11.11 -11.19
CA ILE A 568 9.55 -11.18 -12.38
C ILE A 568 8.64 -12.41 -12.28
N LEU A 569 7.33 -12.18 -12.21
CA LEU A 569 6.32 -13.23 -12.31
C LEU A 569 5.93 -13.40 -13.78
N TYR A 570 5.94 -14.64 -14.26
CA TYR A 570 5.56 -15.04 -15.62
C TYR A 570 4.42 -16.05 -15.58
N PRO A 571 3.18 -15.59 -15.41
CA PRO A 571 2.01 -16.45 -15.57
C PRO A 571 1.98 -17.04 -16.98
N GLN A 572 1.44 -18.24 -17.13
CA GLN A 572 1.38 -18.97 -18.40
C GLN A 572 -0.07 -19.27 -18.79
N ALA A 573 -0.48 -18.74 -19.93
CA ALA A 573 -1.66 -19.18 -20.65
C ALA A 573 -1.31 -20.37 -21.55
N ARG A 574 -2.32 -21.14 -21.96
CA ARG A 574 -2.16 -22.28 -22.87
C ARG A 574 -3.35 -22.44 -23.80
N SER A 575 -3.16 -23.24 -24.84
CA SER A 575 -4.21 -23.48 -25.83
C SER A 575 -5.40 -24.26 -25.25
N ASN A 576 -6.59 -23.97 -25.78
CA ASN A 576 -7.79 -24.78 -25.58
C ASN A 576 -8.70 -24.68 -26.82
N ALA A 577 -9.86 -25.34 -26.81
CA ALA A 577 -10.76 -25.40 -27.97
C ALA A 577 -11.23 -24.02 -28.49
N LEU A 578 -11.39 -23.03 -27.60
CA LEU A 578 -11.83 -21.68 -27.97
C LEU A 578 -10.66 -20.72 -28.23
N ASN A 579 -9.45 -21.13 -27.88
CA ASN A 579 -8.21 -20.36 -27.97
C ASN A 579 -7.05 -21.29 -28.38
N PRO A 580 -6.99 -21.71 -29.66
CA PRO A 580 -5.99 -22.68 -30.11
C PRO A 580 -4.55 -22.15 -30.06
N ASN A 581 -4.38 -20.82 -30.01
CA ASN A 581 -3.06 -20.18 -29.99
C ASN A 581 -2.54 -19.89 -28.57
N GLY A 582 -3.27 -20.30 -27.52
CA GLY A 582 -2.84 -20.08 -26.13
C GLY A 582 -2.64 -18.60 -25.76
N CYS A 583 -3.46 -17.72 -26.33
CA CYS A 583 -3.49 -16.30 -26.00
C CYS A 583 -4.08 -16.04 -24.61
N TRP A 584 -3.74 -14.91 -23.99
CA TRP A 584 -4.51 -14.40 -22.85
C TRP A 584 -5.94 -14.06 -23.26
N ASP A 585 -6.90 -14.11 -22.33
CA ASP A 585 -8.29 -13.76 -22.60
C ASP A 585 -8.48 -12.24 -22.67
N TRP A 586 -8.54 -11.74 -23.89
CA TRP A 586 -8.84 -10.35 -24.21
C TRP A 586 -10.07 -10.18 -25.11
N TRP A 587 -10.80 -11.27 -25.38
CA TRP A 587 -12.03 -11.27 -26.19
C TRP A 587 -13.19 -12.05 -25.57
N GLY A 588 -13.08 -12.48 -24.32
CA GLY A 588 -14.17 -13.07 -23.55
C GLY A 588 -14.35 -14.57 -23.69
N TYR A 589 -13.34 -15.32 -24.15
CA TYR A 589 -13.49 -16.77 -24.35
C TYR A 589 -13.61 -17.56 -23.04
N SER A 590 -13.12 -17.02 -21.93
CA SER A 590 -13.28 -17.61 -20.59
C SER A 590 -14.54 -17.12 -19.87
N GLY A 591 -15.21 -16.09 -20.40
CA GLY A 591 -16.45 -15.55 -19.86
C GLY A 591 -16.61 -14.05 -20.06
N ILE A 592 -17.84 -13.55 -19.85
CA ILE A 592 -18.19 -12.13 -20.07
C ILE A 592 -17.43 -11.14 -19.18
N ALA A 593 -16.91 -11.62 -18.05
CA ALA A 593 -16.21 -10.79 -17.06
C ALA A 593 -14.72 -10.58 -17.39
N TYR A 594 -14.22 -11.06 -18.54
CA TYR A 594 -12.79 -11.19 -18.89
C TYR A 594 -11.92 -9.95 -18.68
N ALA A 595 -12.50 -8.75 -18.73
CA ALA A 595 -11.78 -7.50 -18.54
C ALA A 595 -11.80 -6.96 -17.09
N THR A 596 -12.49 -7.63 -16.17
CA THR A 596 -12.75 -7.14 -14.80
C THR A 596 -11.90 -7.88 -13.77
N LYS A 597 -11.97 -7.45 -12.50
CA LYS A 597 -11.37 -8.18 -11.36
C LYS A 597 -11.89 -9.60 -11.21
N ASN A 598 -13.11 -9.86 -11.68
CA ASN A 598 -13.75 -11.17 -11.60
C ASN A 598 -13.41 -12.09 -12.79
N ALA A 599 -12.59 -11.65 -13.74
CA ALA A 599 -12.13 -12.52 -14.82
C ALA A 599 -11.32 -13.69 -14.24
N PHE A 600 -11.48 -14.88 -14.83
CA PHE A 600 -10.79 -16.07 -14.33
C PHE A 600 -9.26 -15.93 -14.41
N GLN A 601 -8.72 -15.51 -15.57
CA GLN A 601 -7.28 -15.30 -15.72
C GLN A 601 -6.77 -14.16 -14.84
N VAL A 602 -7.47 -13.03 -14.79
CA VAL A 602 -7.08 -11.88 -13.94
C VAL A 602 -7.04 -12.26 -12.47
N SER A 603 -8.08 -12.91 -11.95
CA SER A 603 -8.14 -13.30 -10.53
C SER A 603 -7.10 -14.38 -10.18
N GLY A 604 -6.82 -15.31 -11.08
CA GLY A 604 -5.74 -16.28 -10.90
C GLY A 604 -4.37 -15.60 -10.78
N VAL A 605 -4.09 -14.67 -11.69
CA VAL A 605 -2.85 -13.88 -11.67
C VAL A 605 -2.78 -12.96 -10.45
N GLU A 606 -3.90 -12.38 -10.01
CA GLU A 606 -3.95 -11.59 -8.77
C GLU A 606 -3.52 -12.44 -7.57
N ARG A 607 -4.00 -13.68 -7.45
CA ARG A 607 -3.58 -14.59 -6.36
C ARG A 607 -2.09 -14.94 -6.44
N MET A 608 -1.56 -15.19 -7.64
CA MET A 608 -0.12 -15.41 -7.85
C MET A 608 0.71 -14.19 -7.45
N MET A 609 0.25 -12.99 -7.83
CA MET A 609 0.85 -11.71 -7.46
C MET A 609 0.86 -11.55 -5.95
N LEU A 610 -0.28 -11.76 -5.28
CA LEU A 610 -0.39 -11.67 -3.83
C LEU A 610 0.53 -12.68 -3.12
N ARG A 611 0.59 -13.93 -3.60
CA ARG A 611 1.50 -14.95 -3.07
C ARG A 611 2.95 -14.53 -3.16
N THR A 612 3.35 -14.01 -4.32
CA THR A 612 4.72 -13.52 -4.55
C THR A 612 5.07 -12.37 -3.62
N MET A 613 4.08 -11.56 -3.22
CA MET A 613 4.23 -10.46 -2.27
C MET A 613 4.12 -10.88 -0.80
N GLY A 614 3.91 -12.18 -0.50
CA GLY A 614 3.69 -12.67 0.87
C GLY A 614 2.31 -12.32 1.44
N GLN A 615 1.32 -12.09 0.57
CA GLN A 615 -0.04 -11.67 0.89
C GLN A 615 -1.11 -12.72 0.49
N TYR A 616 -0.74 -13.99 0.35
CA TYR A 616 -1.65 -15.09 0.02
C TYR A 616 -1.22 -16.41 0.65
#